data_AF-A0A965ESY1-F1
#
_entry.id   AF-A0A965ESY1-F1
#
_cell.length_a   1.000
_cell.length_b   1.000
_cell.length_c   1.000
_cell.angle_alpha   90.00
_cell.angle_beta   90.00
_cell.angle_gamma   90.00
#
_symmetry.space_group_name_H-M   'P 1'
#
loop_
_entity.id
_entity.type
_entity.pdbx_description
1 polymer ?
#
loop_
_entity_poly.entity_id
_entity_poly.type
_entity_poly.pdbx_seq_one_letter_code
_entity_poly.pdbx_strand_id
1 'polypeptide(L)'
;MAYVYRHIRLDKNEPFYIGIGSDFAYNRAYEVKKNRRNIIWSRITSKSEIEVEIMLDGLTWDEACEKEIEFIKLYGRIDLGNGILANLTNGGDGTLGIIVSEEVRKKNSERFKGENNPMYNKSHSKELIEQIRLKNIGRVPWNKGIKTGENAKLSKAKRGGLLGIKA
;
A
#
# COMPACT_ATOMS: atom_id res chain seq x y z
N MET A 1 14.04 11.53 4.08
CA MET A 1 14.81 10.31 3.81
C MET A 1 13.97 9.12 4.26
N ALA A 2 14.13 7.96 3.63
CA ALA A 2 13.40 6.75 3.91
C ALA A 2 14.37 5.60 4.19
N TYR A 3 13.84 4.57 4.86
CA TYR A 3 14.58 3.39 5.26
C TYR A 3 13.72 2.14 5.08
N VAL A 4 14.37 1.00 4.93
CA VAL A 4 13.76 -0.33 4.84
C VAL A 4 14.20 -1.12 6.06
N TYR A 5 13.26 -1.76 6.74
CA TYR A 5 13.51 -2.56 7.93
C TYR A 5 12.88 -3.94 7.81
N ARG A 6 13.39 -4.88 8.61
CA ARG A 6 12.79 -6.20 8.82
C ARG A 6 12.53 -6.47 10.29
N HIS A 7 11.48 -7.23 10.55
CA HIS A 7 11.26 -7.85 11.85
C HIS A 7 11.68 -9.31 11.81
N ILE A 8 12.44 -9.72 12.81
CA ILE A 8 12.96 -11.07 12.98
C ILE A 8 12.29 -11.67 14.21
N ARG A 9 11.78 -12.89 14.09
CA ARG A 9 11.25 -13.63 15.23
C ARG A 9 12.38 -14.45 15.83
N LEU A 10 12.64 -14.29 17.14
CA LEU A 10 13.82 -14.88 17.76
C LEU A 10 13.72 -16.39 17.97
N ASP A 11 12.51 -16.93 18.13
CA ASP A 11 12.26 -18.37 18.27
C ASP A 11 12.72 -19.21 17.07
N LYS A 12 12.78 -18.61 15.87
CA LYS A 12 13.28 -19.27 14.65
C LYS A 12 14.50 -18.59 14.06
N ASN A 13 14.86 -17.41 14.57
CA ASN A 13 15.85 -16.53 14.00
C ASN A 13 15.60 -16.24 12.50
N GLU A 14 14.33 -15.98 12.14
CA GLU A 14 13.88 -15.79 10.75
C GLU A 14 13.19 -14.44 10.57
N PRO A 15 13.39 -13.75 9.44
CA PRO A 15 12.62 -12.56 9.12
C PRO A 15 11.16 -12.95 8.82
N PHE A 16 10.22 -12.20 9.36
CA PHE A 16 8.79 -12.45 9.14
C PHE A 16 8.01 -11.22 8.70
N TYR A 17 8.66 -10.06 8.58
CA TYR A 17 8.01 -8.86 8.06
C TYR A 17 9.04 -7.93 7.45
N ILE A 18 8.70 -7.32 6.31
CA ILE A 18 9.47 -6.24 5.68
C ILE A 18 8.59 -4.99 5.69
N GLY A 19 9.18 -3.83 6.01
CA GLY A 19 8.47 -2.57 5.89
C GLY A 19 9.40 -1.41 5.56
N ILE A 20 8.80 -0.30 5.19
CA ILE A 20 9.48 0.97 4.96
C ILE A 20 9.02 2.02 5.94
N GLY A 21 9.88 2.99 6.24
CA GLY A 21 9.55 4.17 7.01
C GLY A 21 10.35 5.39 6.57
N SER A 22 10.02 6.55 7.13
CA SER A 22 10.63 7.83 6.77
C SER A 22 10.80 8.79 7.95
N ASP A 23 10.55 8.29 9.17
CA ASP A 23 10.74 9.07 10.39
C ASP A 23 12.17 8.94 10.91
N PHE A 24 12.71 10.03 11.45
CA PHE A 24 14.13 10.11 11.80
C PHE A 24 14.58 9.17 12.93
N ALA A 25 13.67 8.78 13.83
CA ALA A 25 14.00 7.96 15.01
C ALA A 25 13.56 6.50 14.85
N TYR A 26 13.25 6.07 13.62
CA TYR A 26 12.82 4.71 13.30
C TYR A 26 11.59 4.21 14.07
N ASN A 27 10.76 5.12 14.59
CA ASN A 27 9.56 4.81 15.37
C ASN A 27 8.65 3.84 14.63
N ARG A 28 8.55 3.94 13.30
CA ARG A 28 7.72 3.02 12.52
C ARG A 28 8.26 1.59 12.48
N ALA A 29 9.58 1.41 12.49
CA ALA A 29 10.21 0.09 12.59
C ALA A 29 10.00 -0.52 13.98
N TYR A 30 10.17 0.26 15.04
CA TYR A 30 9.99 -0.20 16.42
C TYR A 30 8.52 -0.18 16.90
N GLU A 31 7.56 0.12 16.02
CA GLU A 31 6.14 0.16 16.36
C GLU A 31 5.58 -1.25 16.56
N VAL A 32 5.57 -1.74 17.79
CA VAL A 32 5.08 -3.09 18.14
C VAL A 32 3.59 -3.16 18.49
N LYS A 33 2.84 -2.06 18.34
CA LYS A 33 1.41 -2.02 18.67
C LYS A 33 0.61 -2.95 17.74
N LYS A 34 0.01 -4.00 18.30
CA LYS A 34 -0.71 -5.07 17.56
C LYS A 34 -1.79 -4.54 16.59
N ASN A 35 -2.48 -3.46 16.94
CA ASN A 35 -3.53 -2.86 16.11
C ASN A 35 -3.02 -2.05 14.89
N ARG A 36 -1.69 -1.90 14.74
CA ARG A 36 -1.07 -1.14 13.64
C ARG A 36 -0.54 -2.03 12.52
N ARG A 37 -0.64 -3.35 12.69
CA ARG A 37 -0.23 -4.37 11.71
C ARG A 37 -1.34 -5.39 11.54
N ASN A 38 -1.13 -6.33 10.63
CA ASN A 38 -2.13 -7.35 10.33
C ASN A 38 -2.16 -8.47 11.39
N ILE A 39 -3.17 -9.34 11.25
CA ILE A 39 -3.43 -10.42 12.20
C ILE A 39 -2.31 -11.47 12.23
N ILE A 40 -1.66 -11.77 11.10
CA ILE A 40 -0.56 -12.75 11.03
C ILE A 40 0.62 -12.23 11.82
N TRP A 41 0.98 -10.95 11.61
CA TRP A 41 2.00 -10.27 12.39
C TRP A 41 1.69 -10.36 13.89
N SER A 42 0.47 -9.97 14.30
CA SER A 42 0.05 -10.00 15.71
C SER A 42 0.11 -11.39 16.34
N ARG A 43 -0.17 -12.44 15.57
CA ARG A 43 -0.10 -13.83 16.03
C ARG A 43 1.35 -14.30 16.25
N ILE A 44 2.28 -13.88 15.38
CA ILE A 44 3.70 -14.21 15.54
C ILE A 44 4.26 -13.51 16.79
N THR A 45 3.97 -12.23 16.93
CA THR A 45 4.50 -11.39 18.03
C THR A 45 3.87 -11.68 19.38
N SER A 46 2.75 -12.41 19.41
CA SER A 46 2.19 -12.94 20.66
C SER A 46 2.86 -14.23 21.12
N LYS A 47 3.72 -14.85 20.29
CA LYS A 47 4.35 -16.15 20.55
C LYS A 47 5.88 -16.09 20.61
N SER A 48 6.48 -15.01 20.14
CA SER A 48 7.92 -14.88 19.99
C SER A 48 8.34 -13.43 20.20
N GLU A 49 9.51 -13.25 20.77
CA GLU A 49 10.19 -11.97 20.84
C GLU A 49 10.62 -11.51 19.44
N ILE A 50 10.69 -10.20 19.26
CA ILE A 50 10.97 -9.57 17.98
C ILE A 50 12.25 -8.76 18.08
N GLU A 51 13.12 -8.96 17.11
CA GLU A 51 14.21 -8.05 16.83
C GLU A 51 13.90 -7.23 15.57
N VAL A 52 14.30 -5.96 15.58
CA VAL A 52 14.11 -5.03 14.47
C VAL A 52 15.49 -4.72 13.88
N GLU A 53 15.64 -4.89 12.58
CA GLU A 53 16.86 -4.55 11.86
C GLU A 53 16.55 -3.54 10.77
N ILE A 54 17.28 -2.42 10.76
CA ILE A 54 17.27 -1.45 9.67
C ILE A 54 18.24 -1.94 8.60
N MET A 55 17.70 -2.45 7.49
CA MET A 55 18.50 -3.07 6.42
C MET A 55 19.14 -2.03 5.51
N LEU A 56 18.40 -0.97 5.19
CA LEU A 56 18.83 0.13 4.31
C LEU A 56 18.31 1.44 4.87
N ASP A 57 19.13 2.47 4.87
CA ASP A 57 18.78 3.84 5.26
C ASP A 57 19.34 4.82 4.23
N GLY A 58 18.91 6.09 4.28
CA GLY A 58 19.41 7.10 3.35
C GLY A 58 18.70 7.08 1.99
N LEU A 59 17.58 6.38 1.86
CA LEU A 59 16.89 6.20 0.58
C LEU A 59 15.89 7.32 0.29
N THR A 60 15.59 7.52 -0.99
CA THR A 60 14.33 8.14 -1.39
C THR A 60 13.15 7.22 -1.09
N TRP A 61 11.94 7.78 -1.03
CA TRP A 61 10.74 6.99 -0.77
C TRP A 61 10.47 5.95 -1.87
N ASP A 62 10.75 6.31 -3.12
CA ASP A 62 10.54 5.42 -4.27
C ASP A 62 11.54 4.26 -4.26
N GLU A 63 12.82 4.52 -3.94
CA GLU A 63 13.83 3.47 -3.76
C GLU A 63 13.46 2.52 -2.61
N ALA A 64 12.98 3.05 -1.48
CA ALA A 64 12.50 2.24 -0.38
C ALA A 64 11.31 1.35 -0.80
N CYS A 65 10.35 1.90 -1.56
CA CYS A 65 9.24 1.14 -2.13
C CYS A 65 9.71 0.01 -3.06
N GLU A 66 10.71 0.27 -3.90
CA GLU A 66 11.27 -0.74 -4.80
C GLU A 66 11.96 -1.86 -4.03
N LYS A 67 12.75 -1.51 -3.01
CA LYS A 67 13.42 -2.48 -2.14
C LYS A 67 12.45 -3.30 -1.30
N GLU A 68 11.37 -2.69 -0.82
CA GLU A 68 10.31 -3.42 -0.14
C GLU A 68 9.70 -4.51 -1.02
N ILE A 69 9.39 -4.18 -2.27
CA ILE A 69 8.85 -5.15 -3.24
C ILE A 69 9.86 -6.25 -3.53
N GLU A 70 11.13 -5.88 -3.73
CA GLU A 70 12.22 -6.82 -3.99
C GLU A 70 12.34 -7.85 -2.85
N PHE A 71 12.43 -7.39 -1.60
CA PHE A 71 12.54 -8.27 -0.45
C PHE A 71 11.27 -9.09 -0.20
N ILE A 72 10.08 -8.51 -0.34
CA ILE A 72 8.82 -9.28 -0.18
C ILE A 72 8.74 -10.40 -1.22
N LYS A 73 9.15 -10.11 -2.46
CA LYS A 73 9.19 -11.12 -3.52
C LYS A 73 10.25 -12.19 -3.24
N LEU A 74 11.41 -11.80 -2.71
CA LEU A 74 12.51 -12.71 -2.38
C LEU A 74 12.14 -13.70 -1.27
N TYR A 75 11.59 -13.21 -0.16
CA TYR A 75 11.25 -14.06 0.99
C TYR A 75 9.91 -14.80 0.86
N GLY A 76 9.00 -14.29 0.01
CA GLY A 76 7.66 -14.83 -0.18
C GLY A 76 6.73 -14.59 1.01
N ARG A 77 5.43 -14.82 0.81
CA ARG A 77 4.37 -14.52 1.78
C ARG A 77 3.66 -15.77 2.26
N ILE A 78 3.32 -15.77 3.55
CA ILE A 78 2.60 -16.87 4.20
C ILE A 78 1.21 -17.07 3.58
N ASP A 79 0.50 -15.98 3.28
CA ASP A 79 -0.86 -16.05 2.76
C ASP A 79 -0.95 -16.55 1.31
N LEU A 80 0.16 -16.44 0.56
CA LEU A 80 0.32 -17.05 -0.77
C LEU A 80 0.89 -18.48 -0.70
N GLY A 81 1.26 -18.95 0.49
CA GLY A 81 1.87 -20.27 0.69
C GLY A 81 3.27 -20.41 0.09
N ASN A 82 3.94 -19.31 -0.24
CA ASN A 82 5.22 -19.32 -0.95
C ASN A 82 6.38 -18.68 -0.16
N GLY A 83 6.18 -18.41 1.13
CA GLY A 83 7.26 -17.90 1.97
C GLY A 83 6.87 -17.61 3.41
N ILE A 84 7.71 -16.82 4.07
CA ILE A 84 7.73 -16.66 5.54
C ILE A 84 7.21 -15.30 6.03
N LEU A 85 6.96 -14.36 5.12
CA LEU A 85 6.53 -13.02 5.52
C LEU A 85 5.04 -12.97 5.86
N ALA A 86 4.74 -12.20 6.91
CA ALA A 86 3.41 -11.81 7.33
C ALA A 86 2.86 -10.61 6.54
N ASN A 87 3.60 -10.07 5.57
CA ASN A 87 3.10 -9.02 4.67
C ASN A 87 1.85 -9.52 3.91
N LEU A 88 0.84 -8.64 3.77
CA LEU A 88 -0.40 -8.93 3.05
C LEU A 88 -0.50 -8.19 1.70
N THR A 89 0.55 -7.46 1.34
CA THR A 89 0.69 -6.74 0.07
C THR A 89 1.98 -7.17 -0.59
N ASN A 90 2.13 -6.88 -1.88
CA ASN A 90 3.38 -7.09 -2.61
C ASN A 90 4.43 -6.02 -2.31
N GLY A 91 4.17 -5.10 -1.38
CA GLY A 91 4.99 -3.92 -1.15
C GLY A 91 4.81 -2.83 -2.21
N GLY A 92 5.51 -1.73 -2.01
CA GLY A 92 5.25 -0.48 -2.70
C GLY A 92 3.98 0.15 -2.14
N ASP A 93 3.96 1.47 -2.01
CA ASP A 93 2.87 2.15 -1.33
C ASP A 93 1.45 1.76 -1.84
N GLY A 94 0.61 1.21 -0.96
CA GLY A 94 -0.79 0.86 -1.25
C GLY A 94 -1.18 -0.59 -0.94
N THR A 95 -2.23 -1.07 -1.62
CA THR A 95 -2.92 -2.33 -1.34
C THR A 95 -2.72 -3.39 -2.43
N LEU A 96 -1.64 -3.28 -3.21
CA LEU A 96 -1.38 -4.19 -4.32
C LEU A 96 -1.14 -5.62 -3.81
N GLY A 97 -1.80 -6.60 -4.43
CA GLY A 97 -1.64 -8.02 -4.07
C GLY A 97 -2.33 -8.44 -2.78
N ILE A 98 -3.26 -7.63 -2.24
CA ILE A 98 -4.14 -8.08 -1.14
C ILE A 98 -5.10 -9.15 -1.65
N ILE A 99 -5.19 -10.25 -0.89
CA ILE A 99 -6.19 -11.29 -1.09
C ILE A 99 -7.46 -10.89 -0.31
N VAL A 100 -8.54 -10.63 -1.02
CA VAL A 100 -9.86 -10.36 -0.44
C VAL A 100 -10.79 -11.50 -0.81
N SER A 101 -11.45 -12.11 0.18
CA SER A 101 -12.45 -13.15 -0.06
C SER A 101 -13.63 -12.61 -0.87
N GLU A 102 -14.26 -13.48 -1.64
CA GLU A 102 -15.42 -13.11 -2.44
C GLU A 102 -16.58 -12.61 -1.58
N GLU A 103 -16.77 -13.20 -0.41
CA GLU A 103 -17.76 -12.76 0.58
C GLU A 103 -17.52 -11.32 1.04
N VAL A 104 -16.29 -10.97 1.44
CA VAL A 104 -15.95 -9.61 1.87
C VAL A 104 -16.08 -8.63 0.71
N ARG A 105 -15.66 -9.03 -0.49
CA ARG A 105 -15.82 -8.23 -1.71
C ARG A 105 -17.30 -7.96 -2.00
N LYS A 106 -18.15 -8.97 -1.92
CA LYS A 106 -19.59 -8.87 -2.13
C LYS A 106 -20.24 -7.98 -1.08
N LYS A 107 -19.96 -8.22 0.20
CA LYS A 107 -20.47 -7.41 1.31
C LYS A 107 -20.11 -5.93 1.15
N ASN A 108 -18.86 -5.63 0.79
CA ASN A 108 -18.43 -4.26 0.55
C ASN A 108 -19.11 -3.65 -0.68
N SER A 109 -19.35 -4.43 -1.73
CA SER A 109 -20.08 -3.97 -2.91
C SER A 109 -21.54 -3.66 -2.59
N GLU A 110 -22.21 -4.51 -1.82
CA GLU A 110 -23.62 -4.35 -1.43
C GLU A 110 -23.84 -3.14 -0.51
N ARG A 111 -22.89 -2.85 0.39
CA ARG A 111 -22.96 -1.72 1.32
C ARG A 111 -23.14 -0.37 0.61
N PHE A 112 -22.60 -0.20 -0.59
CA PHE A 112 -22.65 1.06 -1.34
C PHE A 112 -23.48 0.95 -2.63
N LYS A 113 -24.33 -0.08 -2.73
CA LYS A 113 -25.20 -0.30 -3.89
C LYS A 113 -26.59 0.26 -3.65
N GLY A 114 -27.19 0.80 -4.71
CA GLY A 114 -28.57 1.28 -4.69
C GLY A 114 -28.78 2.33 -3.60
N GLU A 115 -29.91 2.23 -2.91
CA GLU A 115 -30.36 3.17 -1.86
C GLU A 115 -29.40 3.31 -0.69
N ASN A 116 -28.53 2.32 -0.44
CA ASN A 116 -27.52 2.42 0.61
C ASN A 116 -26.39 3.41 0.27
N ASN A 117 -26.26 3.80 -1.01
CA ASN A 117 -25.32 4.82 -1.42
C ASN A 117 -25.85 6.21 -0.99
N PRO A 118 -25.10 7.02 -0.21
CA PRO A 118 -25.51 8.38 0.15
C PRO A 118 -25.80 9.30 -1.05
N MET A 119 -25.28 8.96 -2.22
CA MET A 119 -25.49 9.65 -3.51
C MET A 119 -26.55 8.99 -4.40
N TYR A 120 -27.28 7.98 -3.91
CA TYR A 120 -28.34 7.35 -4.68
C TYR A 120 -29.43 8.35 -5.06
N ASN A 121 -29.82 8.37 -6.34
CA ASN A 121 -30.77 9.32 -6.93
C ASN A 121 -30.44 10.81 -6.71
N LYS A 122 -29.20 11.14 -6.30
CA LYS A 122 -28.74 12.52 -6.20
C LYS A 122 -27.91 12.88 -7.42
N SER A 123 -28.36 13.87 -8.15
CA SER A 123 -27.59 14.50 -9.23
C SER A 123 -26.88 15.74 -8.72
N HIS A 124 -25.67 15.98 -9.20
CA HIS A 124 -24.97 17.25 -8.96
C HIS A 124 -25.74 18.42 -9.60
N SER A 125 -25.65 19.62 -9.01
CA SER A 125 -26.24 20.81 -9.61
C SER A 125 -25.57 21.12 -10.95
N LYS A 126 -26.30 21.81 -11.85
CA LYS A 126 -25.76 22.22 -13.15
C LYS A 126 -24.52 23.10 -12.99
N GLU A 127 -24.49 24.00 -12.00
CA GLU A 127 -23.31 24.83 -11.74
C GLU A 127 -22.10 23.99 -11.33
N LEU A 128 -22.29 22.99 -10.46
CA LEU A 128 -21.19 22.13 -10.02
C LEU A 128 -20.65 21.27 -11.18
N ILE A 129 -21.54 20.74 -12.02
CA ILE A 129 -21.16 20.01 -13.23
C ILE A 129 -20.33 20.91 -14.15
N GLU A 130 -20.74 22.16 -14.35
CA GLU A 130 -20.01 23.11 -15.19
C GLU A 130 -18.65 23.49 -14.59
N GLN A 131 -18.56 23.69 -13.28
CA GLN A 131 -17.27 23.92 -12.62
C GLN A 131 -16.30 22.74 -12.78
N ILE A 132 -16.79 21.51 -12.66
CA ILE A 132 -15.99 20.29 -12.89
C ILE A 132 -15.54 20.24 -14.34
N ARG A 133 -16.42 20.57 -15.29
CA ARG A 133 -16.09 20.62 -16.72
C ARG A 133 -14.96 21.61 -16.98
N LEU A 134 -15.11 22.86 -16.53
CA LEU A 134 -14.12 23.93 -16.71
C LEU A 134 -12.74 23.53 -16.15
N LYS A 135 -12.69 22.90 -14.98
CA LYS A 135 -11.44 22.39 -14.38
C LYS A 135 -10.77 21.28 -15.17
N ASN A 136 -11.52 20.54 -15.99
CA ASN A 136 -11.01 19.43 -16.79
C ASN A 136 -10.70 19.84 -18.24
N ILE A 137 -11.05 21.05 -18.68
CA ILE A 137 -10.67 21.56 -20.01
C ILE A 137 -9.14 21.58 -20.11
N GLY A 138 -8.61 21.02 -21.20
CA GLY A 138 -7.17 20.93 -21.46
C GLY A 138 -6.43 19.86 -20.63
N ARG A 139 -7.09 19.22 -19.66
CA ARG A 139 -6.48 18.14 -18.89
C ARG A 139 -6.44 16.86 -19.72
N VAL A 140 -5.23 16.36 -19.99
CA VAL A 140 -5.05 15.05 -20.61
C VAL A 140 -5.04 13.98 -19.52
N PRO A 141 -5.98 13.02 -19.53
CA PRO A 141 -5.95 11.89 -18.63
C PRO A 141 -4.66 11.08 -18.83
N TRP A 142 -4.04 10.63 -17.74
CA TRP A 142 -2.77 9.90 -17.78
C TRP A 142 -2.87 8.57 -18.55
N ASN A 143 -4.07 8.02 -18.67
CA ASN A 143 -4.38 6.78 -19.37
C ASN A 143 -4.77 7.00 -20.84
N LYS A 144 -4.73 8.24 -21.35
CA LYS A 144 -5.06 8.53 -22.74
C LYS A 144 -4.05 7.83 -23.67
N GLY A 145 -4.54 6.92 -24.51
CA GLY A 145 -3.72 6.16 -25.47
C GLY A 145 -3.11 4.87 -24.92
N ILE A 146 -3.34 4.51 -23.64
CA ILE A 146 -2.91 3.22 -23.09
C ILE A 146 -3.90 2.14 -23.56
N LYS A 147 -3.40 1.14 -24.31
CA LYS A 147 -4.20 -0.06 -24.66
C LYS A 147 -4.41 -0.90 -23.39
N THR A 148 -5.66 -1.17 -23.05
CA THR A 148 -6.03 -2.02 -21.91
C THR A 148 -5.49 -3.43 -22.11
N GLY A 149 -4.52 -3.84 -21.29
CA GLY A 149 -3.94 -5.19 -21.28
C GLY A 149 -2.47 -5.25 -20.84
N GLU A 150 -1.66 -4.25 -21.17
CA GLU A 150 -0.20 -4.37 -21.01
C GLU A 150 0.37 -3.76 -19.72
N ASN A 151 -0.39 -2.94 -18.98
CA ASN A 151 0.19 -2.09 -17.93
C ASN A 151 -0.60 -2.01 -16.62
N ALA A 152 -0.79 -3.16 -15.94
CA ALA A 152 -1.03 -3.16 -14.49
C ALA A 152 0.17 -2.59 -13.68
N LYS A 153 1.33 -2.35 -14.33
CA LYS A 153 2.59 -1.89 -13.72
C LYS A 153 2.72 -0.36 -13.58
N LEU A 154 1.92 0.46 -14.27
CA LEU A 154 2.08 1.93 -14.30
C LEU A 154 1.51 2.70 -13.09
N SER A 155 0.88 2.02 -12.14
CA SER A 155 0.30 2.65 -10.92
C SER A 155 1.34 3.35 -10.03
N LYS A 156 2.64 3.09 -10.22
CA LYS A 156 3.72 3.58 -9.35
C LYS A 156 4.13 5.04 -9.59
N ALA A 157 3.84 5.65 -10.73
CA ALA A 157 4.55 6.88 -11.14
C ALA A 157 4.01 8.21 -10.57
N LYS A 158 2.90 8.27 -9.82
CA LYS A 158 2.26 9.56 -9.45
C LYS A 158 1.62 9.60 -8.06
N ARG A 159 2.40 9.36 -7.01
CA ARG A 159 2.08 9.87 -5.66
C ARG A 159 3.15 10.81 -5.07
N GLY A 160 4.28 11.03 -5.75
CA GLY A 160 5.23 12.11 -5.47
C GLY A 160 4.74 13.45 -6.02
N GLY A 161 4.84 14.49 -5.21
CA GLY A 161 4.14 15.77 -5.33
C GLY A 161 4.25 16.52 -6.67
N LEU A 162 3.19 17.26 -7.00
CA LEU A 162 3.32 18.53 -7.71
C LEU A 162 4.20 19.46 -6.86
N LEU A 163 5.51 19.39 -7.04
CA LEU A 163 6.42 20.52 -6.80
C LEU A 163 7.01 20.87 -8.16
N GLY A 164 6.28 21.74 -8.85
CA GLY A 164 6.68 22.34 -10.11
C GLY A 164 6.23 23.80 -10.13
N ILE A 165 6.60 24.56 -9.11
CA ILE A 165 6.72 26.02 -9.27
C ILE A 165 8.07 26.20 -9.95
N LYS A 166 8.04 26.40 -11.27
CA LYS A 166 9.20 26.87 -12.01
C LYS A 166 9.52 28.29 -11.56
N ALA A 167 10.83 28.56 -11.47
CA ALA A 167 11.42 29.89 -11.36
C ALA A 167 10.94 30.81 -12.49
#